data_AF-A0A7K2WWR5-F1
#
_entry.id   AF-A0A7K2WWR5-F1
#
_cell.length_a   1.000
_cell.length_b   1.000
_cell.length_c   1.000
_cell.angle_alpha   90.00
_cell.angle_beta   90.00
_cell.angle_gamma   90.00
#
_symmetry.space_group_name_H-M   'P 1'
#
loop_
_entity.id
_entity.type
_entity.pdbx_description
1 polymer ?
#
loop_
_entity_poly.entity_id
_entity_poly.type
_entity_poly.pdbx_seq_one_letter_code
_entity_poly.pdbx_strand_id
1 'polypeptide(L)'
;MGIADQVRAEIDGLGVESVAPGLAAVVVRLAETLDAIPVGEAATAQAVVADKLAAALNRLRALAPPATKGDAVNELAERAEKRRAAAQQRHAGSG
;
A
#
# COMPACT_ATOMS: atom_id res chain seq x y z
N MET A 1 6.30 -21.54 -1.08
CA MET A 1 5.70 -20.21 -1.30
C MET A 1 6.53 -19.54 -2.36
N GLY A 2 5.95 -19.37 -3.55
CA GLY A 2 6.63 -18.79 -4.72
C GLY A 2 6.66 -17.26 -4.67
N ILE A 3 7.35 -16.65 -5.63
CA ILE A 3 7.37 -15.20 -5.84
C ILE A 3 5.93 -14.70 -6.10
N ALA A 4 5.13 -15.44 -6.87
CA ALA A 4 3.74 -15.09 -7.15
C ALA A 4 2.89 -15.05 -5.88
N ASP A 5 3.09 -15.97 -4.94
CA ASP A 5 2.35 -15.99 -3.67
C ASP A 5 2.69 -14.77 -2.80
N GLN A 6 3.98 -14.42 -2.74
CA GLN A 6 4.45 -13.22 -2.03
C GLN A 6 3.89 -11.94 -2.64
N VAL A 7 3.89 -11.86 -3.98
CA VAL A 7 3.39 -10.70 -4.70
C VAL A 7 1.88 -10.53 -4.55
N ARG A 8 1.10 -11.62 -4.55
CA ARG A 8 -0.35 -11.55 -4.26
C ARG A 8 -0.59 -11.03 -2.85
N ALA A 9 0.12 -11.55 -1.85
CA ALA A 9 0.00 -11.07 -0.48
C ALA A 9 0.37 -9.58 -0.33
N GLU A 10 1.36 -9.10 -1.08
CA GLU A 10 1.70 -7.67 -1.13
C GLU A 10 0.56 -6.85 -1.78
N ILE A 11 0.04 -7.27 -2.93
CA ILE A 11 -1.08 -6.58 -3.62
C ILE A 11 -2.30 -6.49 -2.71
N ASP A 12 -2.66 -7.58 -2.04
CA ASP A 12 -3.75 -7.64 -1.07
C ASP A 12 -3.52 -6.63 0.06
N GLY A 13 -2.30 -6.60 0.61
CA GLY A 13 -1.91 -5.66 1.67
C GLY A 13 -1.90 -4.20 1.23
N LEU A 14 -1.66 -3.93 -0.06
CA LEU A 14 -1.70 -2.57 -0.62
C LEU A 14 -3.14 -2.09 -0.90
N GLY A 15 -4.13 -2.99 -0.99
CA GLY A 15 -5.53 -2.61 -1.26
C GLY A 15 -5.74 -1.92 -2.62
N VAL A 16 -4.91 -2.24 -3.61
CA VAL A 16 -4.87 -1.57 -4.93
C VAL A 16 -5.74 -2.23 -5.99
N GLU A 17 -6.31 -3.41 -5.71
CA GLU A 17 -7.05 -4.20 -6.69
C GLU A 17 -8.28 -3.48 -7.25
N SER A 18 -8.96 -2.66 -6.44
CA SER A 18 -10.11 -1.85 -6.89
C SER A 18 -9.70 -0.61 -7.68
N VAL A 19 -8.47 -0.12 -7.50
CA VAL A 19 -7.97 1.13 -8.11
C VAL A 19 -7.26 0.85 -9.44
N ALA A 20 -6.49 -0.23 -9.50
CA ALA A 20 -5.69 -0.59 -10.68
C ALA A 20 -5.71 -2.10 -10.96
N PRO A 21 -6.90 -2.71 -11.18
CA PRO A 21 -7.04 -4.17 -11.33
C PRO A 21 -6.19 -4.74 -12.47
N GLY A 22 -6.09 -4.03 -13.60
CA GLY A 22 -5.27 -4.47 -14.73
C GLY A 22 -3.77 -4.49 -14.42
N LEU A 23 -3.27 -3.49 -13.67
CA LEU A 23 -1.86 -3.45 -13.27
C LEU A 23 -1.54 -4.52 -12.22
N ALA A 24 -2.46 -4.77 -11.28
CA ALA A 24 -2.35 -5.88 -10.33
C ALA A 24 -2.25 -7.23 -11.05
N ALA A 25 -3.11 -7.48 -12.04
CA ALA A 25 -3.06 -8.70 -12.84
C ALA A 25 -1.73 -8.87 -13.60
N VAL A 26 -1.20 -7.79 -14.18
CA VAL A 26 0.11 -7.81 -14.86
C VAL A 26 1.24 -8.15 -13.89
N VAL A 27 1.22 -7.57 -12.69
CA VAL A 27 2.23 -7.82 -11.65
C VAL A 27 2.21 -9.29 -11.21
N VAL A 28 1.03 -9.86 -10.97
CA VAL A 28 0.89 -11.31 -10.64
C VAL A 28 1.43 -12.17 -11.78
N ARG A 29 1.11 -11.85 -13.03
CA ARG A 29 1.58 -12.63 -14.20
C ARG A 29 3.09 -12.58 -14.38
N LEU A 30 3.72 -11.43 -14.11
CA LEU A 30 5.18 -11.31 -14.14
C LEU A 30 5.84 -12.17 -13.04
N ALA A 31 5.25 -12.19 -11.85
CA ALA A 31 5.72 -13.02 -10.74
C ALA A 31 5.57 -14.51 -11.03
N GLU A 32 4.43 -14.94 -11.59
CA GLU A 32 4.22 -16.33 -12.06
C GLU A 32 5.23 -16.72 -13.13
N THR A 33 5.61 -15.78 -14.01
CA THR A 33 6.63 -16.01 -15.03
C THR A 33 8.00 -16.26 -14.38
N LEU A 34 8.36 -15.55 -13.31
CA LEU A 34 9.61 -15.81 -12.59
C LEU A 34 9.60 -17.17 -11.89
N ASP A 35 8.49 -17.54 -11.25
CA ASP A 35 8.35 -18.86 -10.61
C ASP A 35 8.45 -20.01 -11.62
N ALA A 36 8.01 -19.78 -12.86
CA ALA A 36 8.04 -20.78 -13.92
C ALA A 36 9.42 -20.96 -14.57
N ILE A 37 10.36 -20.02 -14.40
CA ILE A 37 11.71 -20.16 -14.96
C ILE A 37 12.58 -20.95 -13.97
N PRO A 38 13.15 -22.11 -14.38
CA PRO A 38 14.02 -22.89 -13.52
C PRO A 38 15.24 -22.09 -13.03
N VAL A 39 15.67 -22.37 -11.79
CA VAL A 39 16.86 -21.75 -11.22
C VAL A 39 18.09 -22.14 -12.05
N GLY A 40 18.86 -21.14 -12.47
CA GLY A 40 20.06 -21.33 -13.29
C GLY A 40 19.81 -21.33 -14.80
N GLU A 41 18.55 -21.19 -15.24
CA GLU A 41 18.20 -21.08 -16.65
C GLU A 41 17.76 -19.67 -17.04
N ALA A 42 18.00 -19.31 -18.31
CA ALA A 42 17.51 -18.07 -18.93
C ALA A 42 17.76 -16.80 -18.08
N ALA A 43 18.95 -16.67 -17.49
CA ALA A 43 19.30 -15.59 -16.55
C ALA A 43 18.99 -14.18 -17.08
N THR A 44 19.21 -13.92 -18.37
CA THR A 44 18.85 -12.63 -18.99
C THR A 44 17.33 -12.40 -19.00
N ALA A 45 16.54 -13.43 -19.30
CA ALA A 45 15.08 -13.32 -19.27
C ALA A 45 14.58 -13.12 -17.83
N GLN A 46 15.13 -13.85 -16.86
CA GLN A 46 14.81 -13.65 -15.44
C GLN A 46 15.09 -12.21 -14.99
N ALA A 47 16.26 -11.67 -15.31
CA ALA A 47 16.62 -10.29 -14.97
C ALA A 47 15.63 -9.29 -15.57
N VAL A 48 15.29 -9.43 -16.86
CA VAL A 48 14.32 -8.55 -17.54
C VAL A 48 12.93 -8.62 -16.91
N VAL A 49 12.46 -9.83 -16.56
CA VAL A 49 11.14 -10.00 -15.93
C VAL A 49 11.15 -9.43 -14.50
N ALA A 50 12.23 -9.64 -13.74
CA ALA A 50 12.39 -9.10 -12.39
C ALA A 50 12.40 -7.57 -12.38
N ASP A 51 13.11 -6.93 -13.31
CA ASP A 51 13.12 -5.47 -13.45
C ASP A 51 11.73 -4.92 -13.77
N LYS A 52 11.01 -5.59 -14.68
CA LYS A 52 9.62 -5.20 -15.03
C LYS A 52 8.68 -5.37 -13.84
N LEU A 53 8.81 -6.46 -13.09
CA LEU A 53 8.03 -6.71 -11.89
C LEU A 53 8.29 -5.62 -10.85
N ALA A 54 9.56 -5.28 -10.57
CA ALA A 54 9.92 -4.23 -9.64
C ALA A 54 9.36 -2.86 -10.05
N ALA A 55 9.47 -2.51 -11.34
CA ALA A 55 8.91 -1.26 -11.86
C ALA A 55 7.38 -1.21 -11.75
N ALA A 56 6.68 -2.32 -11.98
CA ALA A 56 5.23 -2.38 -11.88
C ALA A 56 4.74 -2.37 -10.42
N LEU A 57 5.43 -3.06 -9.51
CA LEU A 57 5.16 -2.99 -8.07
C LEU A 57 5.35 -1.57 -7.52
N ASN A 58 6.40 -0.85 -7.95
CA ASN A 58 6.57 0.54 -7.55
C ASN A 58 5.43 1.45 -8.01
N ARG A 59 4.85 1.19 -9.19
CA ARG A 59 3.64 1.89 -9.65
C ARG A 59 2.43 1.55 -8.80
N LEU A 60 2.23 0.28 -8.43
CA LEU A 60 1.15 -0.11 -7.52
C LEU A 60 1.30 0.54 -6.14
N ARG A 61 2.50 0.54 -5.56
CA ARG A 61 2.77 1.20 -4.28
C ARG A 61 2.47 2.70 -4.30
N ALA A 62 2.74 3.37 -5.43
CA ALA A 62 2.40 4.78 -5.61
C ALA A 62 0.88 5.02 -5.71
N LEU A 63 0.12 4.01 -6.14
CA LEU A 63 -1.35 4.03 -6.22
C LEU A 63 -2.02 3.46 -4.96
N ALA A 64 -1.25 2.91 -4.04
CA ALA A 64 -1.77 2.37 -2.79
C ALA A 64 -2.54 3.49 -2.07
N PRO A 65 -3.79 3.22 -1.63
CA PRO A 65 -4.51 4.15 -0.80
C PRO A 65 -3.60 4.57 0.37
N PRO A 66 -3.55 5.85 0.73
CA PRO A 66 -2.78 6.28 1.89
C PRO A 66 -3.24 5.44 3.08
N ALA A 67 -2.28 4.81 3.76
CA ALA A 67 -2.57 3.92 4.87
C ALA A 67 -3.50 4.65 5.85
N THR A 68 -4.71 4.13 6.00
CA THR A 68 -5.66 4.61 7.00
C THR A 68 -5.23 4.07 8.37
N LYS A 69 -4.02 4.42 8.81
CA LYS A 69 -3.77 4.58 10.24
C LYS A 69 -4.45 5.91 10.60
N GLY A 70 -5.56 5.84 11.31
CA GLY A 70 -6.61 6.86 11.31
C GLY A 70 -6.31 8.27 11.87
N ASP A 71 -5.26 8.99 11.47
CA ASP A 71 -4.79 10.15 12.26
C ASP A 71 -5.16 11.54 11.77
N ALA A 72 -4.88 11.99 10.54
CA ALA A 72 -4.77 13.45 10.34
C ALA A 72 -6.07 14.26 10.61
N VAL A 73 -7.24 13.74 10.22
CA VAL A 73 -8.51 14.47 10.35
C VAL A 73 -9.23 14.14 11.67
N ASN A 74 -9.10 12.90 12.16
CA ASN A 74 -9.70 12.48 13.43
C ASN A 74 -8.92 13.05 14.63
N GLU A 75 -7.59 13.06 14.60
CA GLU A 75 -6.77 13.75 15.62
C GLU A 75 -7.09 15.25 15.66
N LEU A 76 -7.33 15.87 14.51
CA LEU A 76 -7.67 17.29 14.44
C LEU A 76 -9.04 17.58 15.08
N ALA A 77 -10.02 16.69 14.89
CA ALA A 77 -11.33 16.78 15.51
C ALA A 77 -11.24 16.61 17.04
N GLU A 78 -10.53 15.59 17.53
CA GLU A 78 -10.30 15.39 18.97
C GLU A 78 -9.57 16.58 19.61
N ARG A 79 -8.60 17.17 18.90
CA ARG A 79 -7.84 18.32 19.38
C ARG A 79 -8.69 19.60 19.41
N ALA A 80 -9.62 19.76 18.48
CA ALA A 80 -10.57 20.88 18.49
C ALA A 80 -11.54 20.80 19.66
N GLU A 81 -12.02 19.59 19.98
CA GLU A 81 -12.95 19.35 21.08
C GLU A 81 -12.28 19.59 22.45
N LYS A 82 -11.05 19.10 22.64
CA LYS A 82 -10.25 19.39 23.85
C LYS A 82 -10.01 20.89 24.06
N ARG A 83 -9.78 21.67 22.99
CA ARG A 83 -9.64 23.14 23.08
C ARG A 83 -10.95 23.82 23.47
N ARG A 84 -12.09 23.37 22.95
CA ARG A 84 -13.41 23.94 23.27
C ARG A 84 -13.79 23.68 24.73
N ALA A 85 -13.57 22.46 25.23
CA ALA A 85 -13.83 22.12 26.63
C ALA A 85 -12.97 22.94 27.60
N ALA A 86 -11.69 23.15 27.29
CA ALA A 86 -10.79 23.97 28.11
C ALA A 86 -11.17 25.46 28.10
N ALA A 87 -11.66 25.99 26.98
CA ALA A 87 -12.16 27.36 26.91
C ALA A 87 -13.44 27.55 27.75
N GLN A 88 -14.35 26.58 27.75
CA GLN A 88 -15.59 26.63 28.54
C GLN A 88 -15.33 26.60 30.05
N GLN A 89 -14.35 25.82 30.52
CA GLN A 89 -13.98 25.77 31.95
C GLN A 89 -13.37 27.09 32.44
N ARG A 90 -12.62 27.81 31.58
CA ARG A 90 -12.06 29.13 31.91
C ARG A 90 -13.12 30.22 32.02
N HIS A 91 -14.22 30.10 31.28
CA HIS A 91 -15.35 31.02 31.39
C HIS A 91 -16.28 30.71 32.57
N ALA A 92 -16.36 29.45 33.01
CA ALA A 92 -17.18 29.03 34.15
C ALA A 92 -16.53 29.30 35.53
N GLY A 93 -15.21 29.50 35.60
CA GLY A 93 -14.48 29.78 36.85
C GLY A 93 -14.23 31.26 37.15
N SER A 94 -14.81 32.19 36.38
CA SER A 94 -14.62 33.64 36.53
C SER A 94 -15.91 34.40 36.87
N GLY A 95 -16.92 33.70 37.42
CA GLY A 95 -18.16 34.27 37.93
C GLY A 95 -18.21 34.25 39.45
#